data_AF-A0A5C5U3P0-F1
#
_entry.id   AF-A0A5C5U3P0-F1
#
_cell.length_a   1.000
_cell.length_b   1.000
_cell.length_c   1.000
_cell.angle_alpha   90.00
_cell.angle_beta   90.00
_cell.angle_gamma   90.00
#
_symmetry.space_group_name_H-M   'P 1'
#
loop_
_entity.id
_entity.type
_entity.pdbx_description
1 polymer ?
#
loop_
_entity_poly.entity_id
_entity_poly.type
_entity_poly.pdbx_seq_one_letter_code
_entity_poly.pdbx_strand_id
1 'polypeptide(L)'
;MVGDLRGLRFEARAPRARRAPTPPARGWWIGGLALLSALVLAAALWREPLAERLWPQARVHQLTAEAAQALARGHLSAVDGSGARELYEAAMAIDPDRSEPRAGLARVAEAALAQAREATAQDRFADAHAQLRLARELSVPREQADAVAVQLRTREAAHAGLEGLVARAESARIAGRLQGDDEAALPLYARVLELQPGRADALRGREDALSALLEQARNDLRGGDIPAAAAAIAAARRYDAGHVDLPDTQARFTEELDALRRRADADLRRGRVDAAVATWQRLLQYDPEDAGARDGLRRAADALAQQAQRLAADFRFADADAALTRARALAPDAAAVAAARTAVERAQRRHAQLEAAGSGRDRAGRVPELLRQAAAAQARGDLLTPPGESAYDKLRAAQAAAPRDPEVQRAVARLLPSARACFERGLSANDLARARSCLDARESLGEDAAALTQARRRLAQRWLAIGDERLAGGQLSTAQEALATAGALDPSTPGLAEFGRRLRRASGSAD
;
A
#
# COMPACT_ATOMS: atom_id res chain seq x y z
N MET A 1 -46.49 62.55 13.28
CA MET A 1 -47.51 63.49 13.81
C MET A 1 -48.12 64.21 12.62
N VAL A 2 -49.41 63.99 12.36
CA VAL A 2 -50.48 65.02 12.48
C VAL A 2 -50.23 66.14 11.47
N GLY A 3 -51.06 66.37 10.46
CA GLY A 3 -52.52 66.41 10.37
C GLY A 3 -52.79 67.53 9.35
N ASP A 4 -53.58 67.28 8.31
CA ASP A 4 -54.99 67.65 8.24
C ASP A 4 -55.22 69.15 7.91
N LEU A 5 -56.42 69.40 7.38
CA LEU A 5 -57.18 70.64 7.34
C LEU A 5 -57.25 71.37 6.00
N ARG A 6 -58.12 70.79 5.17
CA ARG A 6 -59.31 71.44 4.56
C ARG A 6 -59.62 72.90 4.94
N GLY A 7 -60.11 73.63 3.94
CA GLY A 7 -61.00 74.80 4.06
C GLY A 7 -60.31 76.10 3.61
N LEU A 8 -60.89 77.02 2.84
CA LEU A 8 -62.28 77.43 2.66
C LEU A 8 -62.47 78.20 1.32
N ARG A 9 -63.75 78.25 0.93
CA ARG A 9 -64.45 78.98 -0.15
C ARG A 9 -64.00 80.43 -0.40
N PHE A 10 -64.26 80.97 -1.60
CA PHE A 10 -65.00 82.24 -1.86
C PHE A 10 -65.35 82.40 -3.35
N GLU A 11 -66.39 83.20 -3.62
CA GLU A 11 -67.21 83.27 -4.84
C GLU A 11 -66.75 84.28 -5.94
N ALA A 12 -67.28 84.02 -7.15
CA ALA A 12 -67.78 84.95 -8.17
C ALA A 12 -66.88 85.96 -8.94
N ARG A 13 -66.81 85.78 -10.27
CA ARG A 13 -67.18 86.80 -11.30
C ARG A 13 -67.21 86.22 -12.72
N ALA A 14 -68.37 86.27 -13.38
CA ALA A 14 -68.53 86.33 -14.84
C ALA A 14 -68.61 87.83 -15.26
N PRO A 15 -68.76 88.27 -16.54
CA PRO A 15 -68.89 87.55 -17.84
C PRO A 15 -68.09 88.19 -19.01
N ARG A 16 -68.17 87.64 -20.23
CA ARG A 16 -68.46 88.39 -21.49
C ARG A 16 -68.47 87.48 -22.73
N ALA A 17 -69.64 87.40 -23.36
CA ALA A 17 -69.85 86.88 -24.70
C ALA A 17 -69.60 87.96 -25.76
N ARG A 18 -69.01 87.59 -26.92
CA ARG A 18 -69.18 88.33 -28.19
C ARG A 18 -69.24 87.35 -29.36
N ARG A 19 -70.12 87.72 -30.30
CA ARG A 19 -70.75 86.93 -31.37
C ARG A 19 -69.84 86.65 -32.57
N ALA A 20 -70.24 85.62 -33.33
CA ALA A 20 -69.71 85.15 -34.61
C ALA A 20 -69.82 86.17 -35.77
N PRO A 21 -69.08 85.90 -36.86
CA PRO A 21 -69.75 85.67 -38.14
C PRO A 21 -69.13 84.52 -38.99
N THR A 22 -69.95 83.94 -39.87
CA THR A 22 -69.61 82.94 -40.92
C THR A 22 -69.71 83.59 -42.33
N PRO A 23 -69.42 82.87 -43.44
CA PRO A 23 -68.14 82.47 -44.03
C PRO A 23 -67.99 83.09 -45.46
N PRO A 24 -67.04 82.64 -46.31
CA PRO A 24 -67.50 81.94 -47.52
C PRO A 24 -66.58 80.83 -48.07
N ALA A 25 -67.15 80.09 -49.03
CA ALA A 25 -66.74 78.82 -49.60
C ALA A 25 -65.62 78.90 -50.66
N ARG A 26 -64.67 77.93 -50.60
CA ARG A 26 -63.93 77.36 -51.74
C ARG A 26 -63.08 76.17 -51.25
N GLY A 27 -63.46 74.94 -51.60
CA GLY A 27 -62.66 73.76 -51.22
C GLY A 27 -63.29 72.39 -51.53
N TRP A 28 -64.05 72.26 -52.62
CA TRP A 28 -64.78 71.00 -52.92
C TRP A 28 -63.89 69.81 -53.34
N TRP A 29 -62.62 70.04 -53.68
CA TRP A 29 -61.65 68.95 -53.93
C TRP A 29 -60.98 68.43 -52.65
N ILE A 30 -60.86 69.28 -51.62
CA ILE A 30 -60.40 68.86 -50.29
C ILE A 30 -61.51 68.07 -49.59
N GLY A 31 -62.78 68.43 -49.79
CA GLY A 31 -63.92 67.65 -49.30
C GLY A 31 -63.96 66.22 -49.85
N GLY A 32 -63.68 66.02 -51.15
CA GLY A 32 -63.61 64.69 -51.75
C GLY A 32 -62.44 63.84 -51.22
N LEU A 33 -61.24 64.42 -51.13
CA LEU A 33 -60.07 63.71 -50.63
C LEU A 33 -60.13 63.47 -49.11
N ALA A 34 -60.69 64.41 -48.34
CA ALA A 34 -60.92 64.27 -46.89
C ALA A 34 -62.04 63.27 -46.60
N LEU A 35 -63.11 63.23 -47.40
CA LEU A 35 -64.16 62.23 -47.25
C LEU A 35 -63.66 60.84 -47.63
N LEU A 36 -62.84 60.72 -48.69
CA LEU A 36 -62.29 59.43 -49.14
C LEU A 36 -61.18 58.94 -48.20
N SER A 37 -60.32 59.83 -47.69
CA SER A 37 -59.35 59.48 -46.63
C SER A 37 -60.04 59.24 -45.29
N ALA A 38 -61.12 59.95 -44.93
CA ALA A 38 -61.92 59.64 -43.76
C ALA A 38 -62.72 58.34 -43.92
N LEU A 39 -63.19 57.99 -45.11
CA LEU A 39 -63.82 56.69 -45.40
C LEU A 39 -62.80 55.55 -45.40
N VAL A 40 -61.60 55.76 -45.92
CA VAL A 40 -60.51 54.79 -45.87
C VAL A 40 -59.96 54.65 -44.44
N LEU A 41 -59.81 55.73 -43.69
CA LEU A 41 -59.47 55.68 -42.26
C LEU A 41 -60.62 55.05 -41.46
N ALA A 42 -61.88 55.39 -41.71
CA ALA A 42 -63.00 54.76 -41.03
C ALA A 42 -63.10 53.27 -41.37
N ALA A 43 -62.87 52.87 -42.63
CA ALA A 43 -62.83 51.46 -43.03
C ALA A 43 -61.60 50.72 -42.48
N ALA A 44 -60.47 51.41 -42.25
CA ALA A 44 -59.28 50.85 -41.61
C ALA A 44 -59.41 50.75 -40.08
N LEU A 45 -60.03 51.74 -39.42
CA LEU A 45 -60.30 51.75 -37.98
C LEU A 45 -61.50 50.89 -37.57
N TRP A 46 -62.48 50.68 -38.47
CA TRP A 46 -63.59 49.73 -38.24
C TRP A 46 -63.34 48.33 -38.80
N ARG A 47 -62.17 48.08 -39.42
CA ARG A 47 -61.85 46.78 -40.02
C ARG A 47 -61.78 45.66 -38.99
N GLU A 48 -61.22 45.92 -37.82
CA GLU A 48 -61.12 44.92 -36.74
C GLU A 48 -62.46 44.63 -36.05
N PRO A 49 -63.25 45.63 -35.58
CA PRO A 49 -64.53 45.34 -34.91
C PRO A 49 -65.63 44.85 -35.85
N LEU A 50 -65.57 45.14 -37.16
CA LEU A 50 -66.52 44.57 -38.15
C LEU A 50 -66.12 43.15 -38.58
N ALA A 51 -64.82 42.84 -38.70
CA ALA A 51 -64.37 41.48 -39.01
C ALA A 51 -64.68 40.49 -37.87
N GLU A 52 -64.55 40.94 -36.61
CA GLU A 52 -64.91 40.15 -35.43
C GLU A 52 -66.41 39.84 -35.32
N ARG A 53 -67.27 40.71 -35.88
CA ARG A 53 -68.73 40.55 -35.82
C ARG A 53 -69.33 39.85 -37.05
N LEU A 54 -68.61 39.84 -38.18
CA LEU A 54 -69.08 39.30 -39.46
C LEU A 54 -68.37 38.00 -39.92
N TRP A 55 -67.17 37.66 -39.42
CA TRP A 55 -66.44 36.44 -39.80
C TRP A 55 -65.77 35.68 -38.62
N PRO A 56 -66.56 34.97 -37.80
CA PRO A 56 -66.02 34.03 -36.80
C PRO A 56 -65.07 32.97 -37.39
N GLN A 57 -65.25 32.64 -38.68
CA GLN A 57 -64.56 31.56 -39.38
C GLN A 57 -63.05 31.83 -39.56
N ALA A 58 -62.64 33.07 -39.85
CA ALA A 58 -61.23 33.41 -40.07
C ALA A 58 -60.41 33.32 -38.76
N ARG A 59 -61.02 33.70 -37.64
CA ARG A 59 -60.37 33.67 -36.32
C ARG A 59 -60.11 32.25 -35.82
N VAL A 60 -61.05 31.32 -36.04
CA VAL A 60 -60.87 29.90 -35.71
C VAL A 60 -59.69 29.32 -36.48
N HIS A 61 -59.57 29.57 -37.80
CA HIS A 61 -58.45 29.09 -38.60
C HIS A 61 -57.09 29.66 -38.17
N GLN A 62 -57.06 30.93 -37.75
CA GLN A 62 -55.84 31.52 -37.20
C GLN A 62 -55.43 30.84 -35.89
N LEU A 63 -56.37 30.67 -34.96
CA LEU A 63 -56.12 30.02 -33.67
C LEU A 63 -55.70 28.56 -33.83
N THR A 64 -56.31 27.79 -34.74
CA THR A 64 -55.90 26.40 -34.99
C THR A 64 -54.50 26.29 -35.62
N ALA A 65 -54.12 27.25 -36.46
CA ALA A 65 -52.77 27.33 -37.02
C ALA A 65 -51.72 27.72 -35.96
N GLU A 66 -52.01 28.69 -35.11
CA GLU A 66 -51.16 29.07 -33.97
C GLU A 66 -51.02 27.91 -32.96
N ALA A 67 -52.12 27.20 -32.68
CA ALA A 67 -52.12 26.00 -31.83
C ALA A 67 -51.24 24.88 -32.41
N ALA A 68 -51.33 24.64 -33.72
CA ALA A 68 -50.49 23.64 -34.40
C ALA A 68 -49.00 23.99 -34.31
N GLN A 69 -48.64 25.28 -34.39
CA GLN A 69 -47.27 25.74 -34.21
C GLN A 69 -46.79 25.61 -32.76
N ALA A 70 -47.64 25.89 -31.78
CA ALA A 70 -47.34 25.68 -30.36
C ALA A 70 -47.10 24.19 -30.07
N LEU A 71 -47.95 23.31 -30.62
CA LEU A 71 -47.81 21.86 -30.53
C LEU A 71 -46.50 21.36 -31.15
N ALA A 72 -46.16 21.84 -32.35
CA ALA A 72 -44.92 21.48 -33.04
C ALA A 72 -43.65 21.89 -32.26
N ARG A 73 -43.73 22.97 -31.47
CA ARG A 73 -42.64 23.41 -30.57
C ARG A 73 -42.63 22.67 -29.22
N GLY A 74 -43.57 21.76 -28.98
CA GLY A 74 -43.72 21.06 -27.70
C GLY A 74 -44.34 21.91 -26.59
N HIS A 75 -44.89 23.09 -26.90
CA HIS A 75 -45.53 24.01 -25.96
C HIS A 75 -47.01 23.64 -25.77
N LEU A 76 -47.24 22.57 -25.01
CA LEU A 76 -48.54 21.89 -24.97
C LEU A 76 -49.60 22.63 -24.14
N SER A 77 -49.21 23.26 -23.04
CA SER A 77 -50.10 24.05 -22.18
C SER A 77 -49.33 25.19 -21.55
N ALA A 78 -49.96 26.36 -21.43
CA ALA A 78 -49.37 27.51 -20.77
C ALA A 78 -50.44 28.38 -20.11
N VAL A 79 -50.10 28.90 -18.91
CA VAL A 79 -51.00 29.73 -18.09
C VAL A 79 -51.34 31.07 -18.76
N ASP A 80 -50.47 31.57 -19.63
CA ASP A 80 -50.66 32.80 -20.41
C ASP A 80 -51.59 32.61 -21.63
N GLY A 81 -52.10 31.40 -21.86
CA GLY A 81 -52.97 31.06 -22.99
C GLY A 81 -52.26 30.82 -24.31
N SER A 82 -50.92 30.86 -24.34
CA SER A 82 -50.12 30.63 -25.57
C SER A 82 -49.92 29.14 -25.90
N GLY A 83 -50.36 28.24 -25.03
CA GLY A 83 -50.21 26.80 -25.19
C GLY A 83 -51.15 26.22 -26.23
N ALA A 84 -50.75 25.08 -26.82
CA ALA A 84 -51.53 24.41 -27.85
C ALA A 84 -52.93 24.00 -27.35
N ARG A 85 -53.04 23.56 -26.10
CA ARG A 85 -54.33 23.24 -25.46
C ARG A 85 -55.24 24.47 -25.42
N GLU A 86 -54.78 25.56 -24.83
CA GLU A 86 -55.58 26.77 -24.62
C GLU A 86 -56.02 27.38 -25.95
N LEU A 87 -55.16 27.37 -26.97
CA LEU A 87 -55.48 27.87 -28.31
C LEU A 87 -56.53 27.00 -29.03
N TYR A 88 -56.44 25.66 -28.92
CA TYR A 88 -57.47 24.78 -29.48
C TYR A 88 -58.80 24.84 -28.69
N GLU A 89 -58.76 25.00 -27.37
CA GLU A 89 -59.95 25.23 -26.53
C GLU A 89 -60.63 26.56 -26.88
N ALA A 90 -59.85 27.64 -27.08
CA ALA A 90 -60.35 28.93 -27.53
C ALA A 90 -61.00 28.84 -28.92
N ALA A 91 -60.38 28.10 -29.86
CA ALA A 91 -60.97 27.83 -31.17
C ALA A 91 -62.29 27.05 -31.06
N MET A 92 -62.36 26.06 -30.16
CA MET A 92 -63.56 25.25 -29.91
C MET A 92 -64.68 26.05 -29.23
N ALA A 93 -64.36 27.03 -28.38
CA ALA A 93 -65.34 27.91 -27.74
C ALA A 93 -66.03 28.86 -28.74
N ILE A 94 -65.35 29.20 -29.85
CA ILE A 94 -65.91 30.05 -30.91
C ILE A 94 -66.85 29.25 -31.83
N ASP A 95 -66.46 28.03 -32.23
CA ASP A 95 -67.23 27.15 -33.12
C ASP A 95 -67.18 25.69 -32.63
N PRO A 96 -68.13 25.28 -31.77
CA PRO A 96 -68.18 23.92 -31.23
C PRO A 96 -68.47 22.84 -32.27
N ASP A 97 -69.02 23.16 -33.44
CA ASP A 97 -69.46 22.13 -34.39
C ASP A 97 -68.31 21.56 -35.23
N ARG A 98 -67.14 22.22 -35.24
CA ARG A 98 -65.97 21.78 -36.01
C ARG A 98 -65.22 20.61 -35.36
N SER A 99 -64.82 19.65 -36.18
CA SER A 99 -63.99 18.51 -35.76
C SER A 99 -62.49 18.85 -35.66
N GLU A 100 -62.03 19.90 -36.36
CA GLU A 100 -60.60 20.24 -36.45
C GLU A 100 -59.97 20.63 -35.10
N PRO A 101 -60.54 21.53 -34.26
CA PRO A 101 -59.98 21.81 -32.93
C PRO A 101 -60.01 20.60 -32.00
N ARG A 102 -61.04 19.75 -32.09
CA ARG A 102 -61.13 18.49 -31.32
C ARG A 102 -60.01 17.51 -31.70
N ALA A 103 -59.76 17.35 -33.00
CA ALA A 103 -58.63 16.56 -33.49
C ALA A 103 -57.28 17.17 -33.07
N GLY A 104 -57.20 18.51 -33.02
CA GLY A 104 -56.06 19.25 -32.45
C GLY A 104 -55.79 18.88 -30.99
N LEU A 105 -56.81 18.97 -30.13
CA LEU A 105 -56.72 18.58 -28.72
C LEU A 105 -56.33 17.11 -28.55
N ALA A 106 -56.83 16.21 -29.40
CA ALA A 106 -56.40 14.80 -29.39
C ALA A 106 -54.90 14.66 -29.67
N ARG A 107 -54.36 15.40 -30.65
CA ARG A 107 -52.90 15.42 -30.92
C ARG A 107 -52.10 16.02 -29.77
N VAL A 108 -52.63 17.04 -29.07
CA VAL A 108 -52.00 17.59 -27.86
C VAL A 108 -51.96 16.53 -26.76
N ALA A 109 -53.04 15.75 -26.58
CA ALA A 109 -53.09 14.65 -25.61
C ALA A 109 -52.03 13.57 -25.90
N GLU A 110 -51.88 13.18 -27.17
CA GLU A 110 -50.85 12.23 -27.61
C GLU A 110 -49.43 12.77 -27.39
N ALA A 111 -49.20 14.04 -27.71
CA ALA A 111 -47.91 14.69 -27.50
C ALA A 111 -47.58 14.81 -26.00
N ALA A 112 -48.57 15.12 -25.15
CA ALA A 112 -48.40 15.15 -23.70
C ALA A 112 -48.04 13.76 -23.16
N LEU A 113 -48.68 12.71 -23.66
CA LEU A 113 -48.34 11.34 -23.28
C LEU A 113 -46.92 10.95 -23.74
N ALA A 114 -46.48 11.39 -24.91
CA ALA A 114 -45.10 11.20 -25.38
C ALA A 114 -44.08 11.95 -24.50
N GLN A 115 -44.36 13.21 -24.14
CA GLN A 115 -43.52 13.98 -23.22
C GLN A 115 -43.47 13.35 -21.82
N ALA A 116 -44.59 12.78 -21.33
CA ALA A 116 -44.62 12.06 -20.06
C ALA A 116 -43.71 10.83 -20.05
N ARG A 117 -43.66 10.07 -21.16
CA ARG A 117 -42.74 8.93 -21.32
C ARG A 117 -41.27 9.37 -21.33
N GLU A 118 -40.96 10.43 -22.06
CA GLU A 118 -39.60 10.97 -22.12
C GLU A 118 -39.14 11.49 -20.76
N ALA A 119 -39.99 12.26 -20.08
CA ALA A 119 -39.71 12.74 -18.73
C ALA A 119 -39.53 11.58 -17.73
N THR A 120 -40.33 10.51 -17.85
CA THR A 120 -40.16 9.28 -17.05
C THR A 120 -38.83 8.59 -17.34
N ALA A 121 -38.39 8.55 -18.60
CA ALA A 121 -37.12 7.94 -19.00
C ALA A 121 -35.91 8.71 -18.44
N GLN A 122 -36.03 10.03 -18.33
CA GLN A 122 -35.03 10.96 -17.80
C GLN A 122 -35.15 11.21 -16.28
N ASP A 123 -35.99 10.45 -15.58
CA ASP A 123 -36.28 10.58 -14.14
C ASP A 123 -36.77 11.99 -13.71
N ARG A 124 -37.35 12.76 -14.64
CA ARG A 124 -38.01 14.05 -14.38
C ARG A 124 -39.46 13.82 -13.96
N PHE A 125 -39.63 13.24 -12.78
CA PHE A 125 -40.92 12.75 -12.27
C PHE A 125 -42.01 13.83 -12.18
N ALA A 126 -41.67 15.04 -11.73
CA ALA A 126 -42.63 16.15 -11.67
C ALA A 126 -43.17 16.53 -13.05
N ASP A 127 -42.30 16.60 -14.06
CA ASP A 127 -42.67 16.87 -15.45
C ASP A 127 -43.52 15.72 -16.01
N ALA A 128 -43.16 14.47 -15.73
CA ALA A 128 -43.91 13.30 -16.17
C ALA A 128 -45.35 13.29 -15.62
N HIS A 129 -45.53 13.61 -14.33
CA HIS A 129 -46.87 13.74 -13.72
C HIS A 129 -47.67 14.89 -14.33
N ALA A 130 -47.04 16.04 -14.57
CA ALA A 130 -47.72 17.19 -15.18
C ALA A 130 -48.23 16.85 -16.59
N GLN A 131 -47.40 16.23 -17.41
CA GLN A 131 -47.76 15.85 -18.79
C GLN A 131 -48.77 14.70 -18.84
N LEU A 132 -48.67 13.71 -17.94
CA LEU A 132 -49.66 12.64 -17.83
C LEU A 132 -51.05 13.16 -17.40
N ARG A 133 -51.07 14.14 -16.48
CA ARG A 133 -52.31 14.82 -16.06
C ARG A 133 -52.94 15.58 -17.24
N LEU A 134 -52.14 16.35 -17.98
CA LEU A 134 -52.58 17.04 -19.20
C LEU A 134 -53.17 16.06 -20.24
N ALA A 135 -52.49 14.93 -20.49
CA ALA A 135 -52.97 13.91 -21.41
C ALA A 135 -54.34 13.30 -20.98
N ARG A 136 -54.53 13.11 -19.67
CA ARG A 136 -55.79 12.60 -19.09
C ARG A 136 -56.93 13.63 -19.17
N GLU A 137 -56.64 14.90 -18.90
CA GLU A 137 -57.60 16.01 -19.04
C GLU A 137 -58.13 16.09 -20.47
N LEU A 138 -57.25 15.86 -21.46
CA LEU A 138 -57.59 15.83 -22.89
C LEU A 138 -58.10 14.48 -23.39
N SER A 139 -58.48 13.57 -22.48
CA SER A 139 -59.17 12.31 -22.80
C SER A 139 -58.38 11.34 -23.70
N VAL A 140 -57.06 11.23 -23.52
CA VAL A 140 -56.26 10.15 -24.15
C VAL A 140 -56.81 8.76 -23.75
N PRO A 141 -56.70 7.71 -24.61
CA PRO A 141 -57.16 6.37 -24.27
C PRO A 141 -56.58 5.87 -22.93
N ARG A 142 -57.47 5.39 -22.04
CA ARG A 142 -57.13 5.02 -20.64
C ARG A 142 -55.99 4.01 -20.56
N GLU A 143 -56.02 2.98 -21.42
CA GLU A 143 -54.98 1.95 -21.49
C GLU A 143 -53.58 2.56 -21.69
N GLN A 144 -53.46 3.56 -22.58
CA GLN A 144 -52.18 4.20 -22.87
C GLN A 144 -51.70 5.08 -21.71
N ALA A 145 -52.61 5.81 -21.06
CA ALA A 145 -52.29 6.61 -19.88
C ALA A 145 -51.89 5.72 -18.69
N ASP A 146 -52.57 4.60 -18.49
CA ASP A 146 -52.30 3.69 -17.38
C ASP A 146 -50.98 2.94 -17.57
N ALA A 147 -50.61 2.58 -18.80
CA ALA A 147 -49.30 2.01 -19.11
C ALA A 147 -48.17 2.97 -18.70
N VAL A 148 -48.28 4.26 -19.04
CA VAL A 148 -47.29 5.28 -18.64
C VAL A 148 -47.32 5.53 -17.13
N ALA A 149 -48.51 5.55 -16.51
CA ALA A 149 -48.65 5.70 -15.05
C ALA A 149 -48.01 4.54 -14.26
N VAL A 150 -48.07 3.31 -14.78
CA VAL A 150 -47.41 2.14 -14.18
C VAL A 150 -45.88 2.24 -14.33
N GLN A 151 -45.40 2.64 -15.51
CA GLN A 151 -43.96 2.84 -15.74
C GLN A 151 -43.40 3.94 -14.83
N LEU A 152 -44.10 5.08 -14.72
CA LEU A 152 -43.73 6.20 -13.86
C LEU A 152 -43.63 5.77 -12.40
N ARG A 153 -44.68 5.12 -11.85
CA ARG A 153 -44.67 4.61 -10.46
C ARG A 153 -43.55 3.60 -10.21
N THR A 154 -43.29 2.69 -11.17
CA THR A 154 -42.21 1.71 -11.05
C THR A 154 -40.84 2.38 -11.00
N ARG A 155 -40.60 3.36 -11.87
CA ARG A 155 -39.36 4.15 -11.90
C ARG A 155 -39.17 4.97 -10.62
N GLU A 156 -40.21 5.67 -10.17
CA GLU A 156 -40.19 6.43 -8.92
C GLU A 156 -39.89 5.55 -7.70
N ALA A 157 -40.54 4.38 -7.61
CA ALA A 157 -40.29 3.43 -6.52
C ALA A 157 -38.84 2.91 -6.54
N ALA A 158 -38.29 2.63 -7.73
CA ALA A 158 -36.89 2.25 -7.87
C ALA A 158 -35.95 3.39 -7.45
N HIS A 159 -36.24 4.63 -7.86
CA HIS A 159 -35.44 5.80 -7.51
C HIS A 159 -35.44 6.08 -6.00
N ALA A 160 -36.60 6.02 -5.36
CA ALA A 160 -36.72 6.13 -3.90
C ALA A 160 -35.94 5.03 -3.16
N GLY A 161 -35.93 3.81 -3.70
CA GLY A 161 -35.11 2.71 -3.20
C GLY A 161 -33.60 2.99 -3.27
N LEU A 162 -33.14 3.67 -4.32
CA LEU A 162 -31.73 4.08 -4.47
C LEU A 162 -31.33 5.16 -3.47
N GLU A 163 -32.20 6.14 -3.18
CA GLU A 163 -31.93 7.14 -2.13
C GLU A 163 -31.78 6.47 -0.76
N GLY A 164 -32.65 5.50 -0.43
CA GLY A 164 -32.52 4.71 0.79
C GLY A 164 -31.22 3.89 0.86
N LEU A 165 -30.74 3.37 -0.28
CA LEU A 165 -29.45 2.69 -0.37
C LEU A 165 -28.28 3.65 -0.11
N VAL A 166 -28.29 4.85 -0.70
CA VAL A 166 -27.25 5.86 -0.45
C VAL A 166 -27.24 6.29 1.03
N ALA A 167 -28.40 6.48 1.64
CA ALA A 167 -28.49 6.82 3.06
C ALA A 167 -27.94 5.71 3.99
N ARG A 168 -28.19 4.43 3.64
CA ARG A 168 -27.60 3.29 4.35
C ARG A 168 -26.08 3.22 4.14
N ALA A 169 -25.61 3.44 2.92
CA ALA A 169 -24.17 3.47 2.61
C ALA A 169 -23.44 4.54 3.42
N GLU A 170 -24.03 5.74 3.50
CA GLU A 170 -23.49 6.84 4.30
C GLU A 170 -23.51 6.53 5.80
N SER A 171 -24.58 5.91 6.29
CA SER A 171 -24.67 5.47 7.70
C SER A 171 -23.59 4.42 8.03
N ALA A 172 -23.37 3.46 7.14
CA ALA A 172 -22.32 2.46 7.28
C ALA A 172 -20.92 3.10 7.27
N ARG A 173 -20.70 4.09 6.40
CA ARG A 173 -19.44 4.84 6.30
C ARG A 173 -19.14 5.59 7.60
N ILE A 174 -20.11 6.31 8.15
CA ILE A 174 -19.99 7.04 9.42
C ILE A 174 -19.71 6.06 10.58
N ALA A 175 -20.31 4.87 10.54
CA ALA A 175 -20.06 3.80 11.52
C ALA A 175 -18.70 3.10 11.34
N GLY A 176 -17.87 3.49 10.36
CA GLY A 176 -16.59 2.86 10.04
C GLY A 176 -16.73 1.47 9.39
N ARG A 177 -17.94 1.06 9.00
CA ARG A 177 -18.20 -0.19 8.28
C ARG A 177 -17.96 0.03 6.78
N LEU A 178 -16.68 0.09 6.40
CA LEU A 178 -16.27 0.48 5.05
C LEU A 178 -16.34 -0.68 4.05
N GLN A 179 -15.98 -1.90 4.47
CA GLN A 179 -15.92 -3.10 3.63
C GLN A 179 -16.21 -4.36 4.44
N GLY A 180 -16.37 -5.50 3.75
CA GLY A 180 -16.48 -6.84 4.33
C GLY A 180 -17.80 -7.51 4.01
N ASP A 181 -18.91 -6.98 4.52
CA ASP A 181 -20.26 -7.48 4.29
C ASP A 181 -21.04 -6.63 3.29
N ASP A 182 -22.15 -7.15 2.75
CA ASP A 182 -22.96 -6.47 1.73
C ASP A 182 -23.65 -5.19 2.21
N GLU A 183 -23.73 -4.97 3.53
CA GLU A 183 -24.29 -3.76 4.15
C GLU A 183 -23.21 -2.74 4.53
N ALA A 184 -21.94 -2.99 4.16
CA ALA A 184 -20.87 -2.04 4.30
C ALA A 184 -20.96 -0.93 3.23
N ALA A 185 -20.31 0.20 3.51
CA ALA A 185 -20.41 1.40 2.68
C ALA A 185 -20.04 1.15 1.21
N LEU A 186 -18.88 0.54 0.95
CA LEU A 186 -18.38 0.35 -0.42
C LEU A 186 -19.27 -0.58 -1.27
N PRO A 187 -19.69 -1.76 -0.80
CA PRO A 187 -20.70 -2.58 -1.50
C PRO A 187 -22.00 -1.84 -1.79
N LEU A 188 -22.53 -1.07 -0.82
CA LEU A 188 -23.78 -0.33 -1.01
C LEU A 188 -23.63 0.77 -2.07
N TYR A 189 -22.54 1.55 -2.04
CA TYR A 189 -22.27 2.52 -3.10
C TYR A 189 -22.03 1.85 -4.45
N ALA A 190 -21.30 0.73 -4.50
CA ALA A 190 -21.10 -0.03 -5.73
C ALA A 190 -22.44 -0.48 -6.32
N ARG A 191 -23.38 -0.96 -5.49
CA ARG A 191 -24.72 -1.35 -5.94
C ARG A 191 -25.53 -0.20 -6.53
N VAL A 192 -25.42 1.00 -5.94
CA VAL A 192 -26.06 2.20 -6.48
C VAL A 192 -25.42 2.58 -7.83
N LEU A 193 -24.09 2.50 -7.95
CA LEU A 193 -23.35 2.84 -9.16
C LEU A 193 -23.51 1.79 -10.28
N GLU A 194 -23.78 0.52 -9.97
CA GLU A 194 -24.19 -0.49 -10.94
C GLU A 194 -25.51 -0.10 -11.63
N LEU A 195 -26.44 0.49 -10.88
CA LEU A 195 -27.75 0.90 -11.37
C LEU A 195 -27.72 2.29 -12.01
N GLN A 196 -26.89 3.20 -11.49
CA GLN A 196 -26.74 4.57 -11.98
C GLN A 196 -25.27 5.03 -11.90
N PRO A 197 -24.44 4.73 -12.92
CA PRO A 197 -22.99 5.00 -12.90
C PRO A 197 -22.59 6.47 -12.70
N GLY A 198 -23.45 7.41 -13.12
CA GLY A 198 -23.20 8.85 -13.04
C GLY A 198 -23.75 9.53 -11.78
N ARG A 199 -24.22 8.78 -10.78
CA ARG A 199 -24.86 9.35 -9.59
C ARG A 199 -23.82 10.02 -8.69
N ALA A 200 -23.85 11.36 -8.63
CA ALA A 200 -22.78 12.16 -8.05
C ALA A 200 -22.56 11.97 -6.53
N ASP A 201 -23.64 11.80 -5.77
CA ASP A 201 -23.59 11.53 -4.32
C ASP A 201 -22.97 10.16 -4.01
N ALA A 202 -23.31 9.13 -4.78
CA ALA A 202 -22.74 7.78 -4.63
C ALA A 202 -21.27 7.72 -5.06
N LEU A 203 -20.90 8.41 -6.15
CA LEU A 203 -19.49 8.54 -6.55
C LEU A 203 -18.67 9.20 -5.44
N ARG A 204 -19.13 10.36 -4.94
CA ARG A 204 -18.46 11.06 -3.83
C ARG A 204 -18.37 10.20 -2.57
N GLY A 205 -19.47 9.56 -2.16
CA GLY A 205 -19.50 8.71 -0.99
C GLY A 205 -18.55 7.51 -1.08
N ARG A 206 -18.40 6.93 -2.28
CA ARG A 206 -17.39 5.90 -2.55
C ARG A 206 -15.97 6.44 -2.39
N GLU A 207 -15.65 7.59 -2.97
CA GLU A 207 -14.33 8.24 -2.81
C GLU A 207 -14.01 8.50 -1.33
N ASP A 208 -14.98 9.04 -0.57
CA ASP A 208 -14.82 9.30 0.86
C ASP A 208 -14.61 8.00 1.67
N ALA A 209 -15.34 6.94 1.33
CA ALA A 209 -15.19 5.63 1.96
C ALA A 209 -13.84 4.96 1.61
N LEU A 210 -13.34 5.14 0.38
CA LEU A 210 -12.03 4.66 -0.05
C LEU A 210 -10.89 5.41 0.64
N SER A 211 -11.01 6.73 0.76
CA SER A 211 -10.06 7.56 1.51
C SER A 211 -9.98 7.12 2.98
N ALA A 212 -11.12 6.88 3.61
CA ALA A 212 -11.17 6.36 4.98
C ALA A 212 -10.55 4.96 5.10
N LEU A 213 -10.81 4.07 4.14
CA LEU A 213 -10.28 2.71 4.12
C LEU A 213 -8.75 2.70 3.95
N LEU A 214 -8.23 3.56 3.08
CA LEU A 214 -6.79 3.69 2.86
C LEU A 214 -6.08 4.36 4.03
N GLU A 215 -6.72 5.33 4.71
CA GLU A 215 -6.19 5.86 5.96
C GLU A 215 -6.16 4.79 7.06
N GLN A 216 -7.20 3.96 7.16
CA GLN A 216 -7.19 2.80 8.05
C GLN A 216 -6.03 1.86 7.71
N ALA A 217 -5.82 1.52 6.43
CA ALA A 217 -4.69 0.69 6.01
C ALA A 217 -3.33 1.29 6.42
N ARG A 218 -3.16 2.62 6.31
CA ARG A 218 -1.95 3.31 6.78
C ARG A 218 -1.79 3.22 8.30
N ASN A 219 -2.87 3.30 9.06
CA ASN A 219 -2.85 3.09 10.52
C ASN A 219 -2.48 1.66 10.88
N ASP A 220 -3.05 0.67 10.19
CA ASP A 220 -2.77 -0.75 10.37
C ASP A 220 -1.29 -1.05 10.09
N LEU A 221 -0.72 -0.47 9.03
CA LEU A 221 0.72 -0.54 8.75
C LEU A 221 1.57 0.00 9.90
N ARG A 222 1.24 1.19 10.44
CA ARG A 222 1.95 1.77 11.60
C ARG A 222 1.81 0.89 12.86
N GLY A 223 0.67 0.21 13.01
CA GLY A 223 0.41 -0.75 14.08
C GLY A 223 1.06 -2.12 13.88
N GLY A 224 1.59 -2.40 12.68
CA GLY A 224 2.16 -3.69 12.31
C GLY A 224 1.14 -4.75 11.86
N ASP A 225 -0.13 -4.37 11.67
CA ASP A 225 -1.18 -5.23 11.12
C ASP A 225 -1.13 -5.20 9.58
N ILE A 226 -0.09 -5.83 9.04
CA ILE A 226 0.12 -6.01 7.60
C ILE A 226 -1.06 -6.73 6.91
N PRO A 227 -1.67 -7.81 7.45
CA PRO A 227 -2.76 -8.48 6.77
C PRO A 227 -4.03 -7.62 6.67
N ALA A 228 -4.38 -6.85 7.70
CA ALA A 228 -5.49 -5.91 7.61
C ALA A 228 -5.24 -4.84 6.54
N ALA A 229 -4.04 -4.26 6.52
CA ALA A 229 -3.65 -3.28 5.50
C ALA A 229 -3.69 -3.84 4.08
N ALA A 230 -3.18 -5.06 3.88
CA ALA A 230 -3.19 -5.73 2.57
C ALA A 230 -4.63 -5.95 2.07
N ALA A 231 -5.53 -6.40 2.95
CA ALA A 231 -6.94 -6.58 2.61
C ALA A 231 -7.62 -5.26 2.23
N ALA A 232 -7.36 -4.18 2.98
CA ALA A 232 -7.87 -2.85 2.68
C ALA A 232 -7.36 -2.30 1.33
N ILE A 233 -6.08 -2.45 1.02
CA ILE A 233 -5.48 -2.05 -0.27
C ILE A 233 -6.08 -2.85 -1.44
N ALA A 234 -6.26 -4.17 -1.26
CA ALA A 234 -6.87 -5.02 -2.28
C ALA A 234 -8.34 -4.64 -2.53
N ALA A 235 -9.09 -4.37 -1.46
CA ALA A 235 -10.47 -3.89 -1.55
C ALA A 235 -10.53 -2.53 -2.27
N ALA A 236 -9.67 -1.58 -1.91
CA ALA A 236 -9.61 -0.28 -2.56
C ALA A 236 -9.37 -0.42 -4.07
N ARG A 237 -8.38 -1.24 -4.49
CA ARG A 237 -8.11 -1.52 -5.92
C ARG A 237 -9.30 -2.13 -6.65
N ARG A 238 -10.10 -2.97 -5.97
CA ARG A 238 -11.29 -3.61 -6.55
C ARG A 238 -12.39 -2.59 -6.86
N TYR A 239 -12.60 -1.61 -5.98
CA TYR A 239 -13.65 -0.60 -6.15
C TYR A 239 -13.21 0.58 -7.01
N ASP A 240 -11.96 1.01 -6.89
CA ASP A 240 -11.34 2.00 -7.77
C ASP A 240 -9.80 1.86 -7.78
N ALA A 241 -9.27 1.35 -8.89
CA ALA A 241 -7.83 1.24 -9.09
C ALA A 241 -7.14 2.60 -9.34
N GLY A 242 -7.90 3.65 -9.67
CA GLY A 242 -7.41 5.00 -9.95
C GLY A 242 -7.44 5.95 -8.75
N HIS A 243 -7.86 5.47 -7.57
CA HIS A 243 -8.03 6.31 -6.38
C HIS A 243 -6.71 7.01 -5.98
N VAL A 244 -6.80 8.30 -5.65
CA VAL A 244 -5.65 9.21 -5.46
C VAL A 244 -4.67 8.74 -4.37
N ASP A 245 -5.20 8.19 -3.28
CA ASP A 245 -4.40 7.73 -2.12
C ASP A 245 -3.79 6.33 -2.29
N LEU A 246 -4.21 5.57 -3.31
CA LEU A 246 -3.82 4.18 -3.45
C LEU A 246 -2.30 4.02 -3.70
N PRO A 247 -1.66 4.79 -4.61
CA PRO A 247 -0.22 4.67 -4.86
C PRO A 247 0.65 4.95 -3.64
N ASP A 248 0.35 5.99 -2.85
CA ASP A 248 1.11 6.30 -1.62
C ASP A 248 0.97 5.18 -0.59
N THR A 249 -0.25 4.66 -0.42
CA THR A 249 -0.52 3.56 0.52
C THR A 249 0.20 2.28 0.10
N GLN A 250 0.28 1.98 -1.21
CA GLN A 250 1.03 0.85 -1.74
C GLN A 250 2.55 1.02 -1.58
N ALA A 251 3.08 2.23 -1.74
CA ALA A 251 4.48 2.52 -1.50
C ALA A 251 4.84 2.24 -0.04
N ARG A 252 4.06 2.78 0.91
CA ARG A 252 4.24 2.52 2.35
C ARG A 252 4.15 1.04 2.70
N PHE A 253 3.18 0.33 2.13
CA PHE A 253 3.06 -1.12 2.33
C PHE A 253 4.34 -1.85 1.89
N THR A 254 4.90 -1.48 0.74
CA THR A 254 6.15 -2.07 0.23
C THR A 254 7.34 -1.73 1.12
N GLU A 255 7.44 -0.48 1.60
CA GLU A 255 8.49 -0.05 2.53
C GLU A 255 8.48 -0.84 3.85
N GLU A 256 7.29 -1.12 4.39
CA GLU A 256 7.13 -1.95 5.60
C GLU A 256 7.53 -3.41 5.38
N LEU A 257 7.16 -4.00 4.23
CA LEU A 257 7.62 -5.34 3.87
C LEU A 257 9.16 -5.39 3.73
N ASP A 258 9.76 -4.37 3.11
CA ASP A 258 11.21 -4.28 3.00
C ASP A 258 11.89 -4.07 4.35
N ALA A 259 11.28 -3.31 5.26
CA ALA A 259 11.76 -3.16 6.63
C ALA A 259 11.76 -4.50 7.38
N LEU A 260 10.70 -5.31 7.22
CA LEU A 260 10.63 -6.67 7.78
C LEU A 260 11.71 -7.59 7.20
N ARG A 261 11.93 -7.55 5.88
CA ARG A 261 13.01 -8.32 5.23
C ARG A 261 14.39 -7.93 5.79
N ARG A 262 14.68 -6.63 5.87
CA ARG A 262 15.94 -6.11 6.43
C ARG A 262 16.13 -6.52 7.90
N ARG A 263 15.05 -6.53 8.69
CA ARG A 263 15.08 -6.98 10.10
C ARG A 263 15.41 -8.47 10.19
N ALA A 264 14.76 -9.31 9.39
CA ALA A 264 15.03 -10.75 9.35
C ALA A 264 16.49 -11.03 8.95
N ASP A 265 17.00 -10.32 7.94
CA ASP A 265 18.41 -10.39 7.54
C ASP A 265 19.36 -9.98 8.68
N ALA A 266 19.02 -8.94 9.44
CA ALA A 266 19.82 -8.50 10.58
C ALA A 266 19.78 -9.50 11.74
N ASP A 267 18.64 -10.14 11.98
CA ASP A 267 18.51 -11.21 12.97
C ASP A 267 19.35 -12.43 12.59
N LEU A 268 19.36 -12.83 11.31
CA LEU A 268 20.22 -13.91 10.84
C LEU A 268 21.70 -13.56 10.99
N ARG A 269 22.13 -12.35 10.61
CA ARG A 269 23.53 -11.89 10.78
C ARG A 269 23.99 -11.90 12.24
N ARG A 270 23.07 -11.68 13.18
CA ARG A 270 23.33 -11.73 14.63
C ARG A 270 23.23 -13.14 15.23
N GLY A 271 23.02 -14.17 14.39
CA GLY A 271 22.87 -15.55 14.82
C GLY A 271 21.50 -15.89 15.42
N ARG A 272 20.52 -14.97 15.38
CA ARG A 272 19.15 -15.21 15.85
C ARG A 272 18.31 -15.88 14.76
N VAL A 273 18.69 -17.10 14.41
CA VAL A 273 18.10 -17.84 13.28
C VAL A 273 16.58 -18.02 13.46
N ASP A 274 16.11 -18.37 14.66
CA ASP A 274 14.68 -18.56 14.93
C ASP A 274 13.84 -17.31 14.67
N ALA A 275 14.32 -16.14 15.11
CA ALA A 275 13.62 -14.87 14.91
C ALA A 275 13.56 -14.49 13.41
N ALA A 276 14.65 -14.74 12.68
CA ALA A 276 14.72 -14.49 11.25
C ALA A 276 13.75 -15.40 10.48
N VAL A 277 13.75 -16.71 10.78
CA VAL A 277 12.85 -17.70 10.18
C VAL A 277 11.39 -17.34 10.42
N ALA A 278 11.02 -17.00 11.65
CA ALA A 278 9.64 -16.60 11.97
C ALA A 278 9.19 -15.38 11.16
N THR A 279 10.09 -14.42 10.91
CA THR A 279 9.79 -13.23 10.12
C THR A 279 9.60 -13.56 8.64
N TRP A 280 10.47 -14.37 8.04
CA TRP A 280 10.31 -14.79 6.64
C TRP A 280 9.10 -15.69 6.42
N GLN A 281 8.79 -16.61 7.35
CA GLN A 281 7.56 -17.41 7.27
C GLN A 281 6.32 -16.53 7.33
N ARG A 282 6.32 -15.48 8.15
CA ARG A 282 5.23 -14.50 8.18
C ARG A 282 5.09 -13.76 6.86
N LEU A 283 6.21 -13.35 6.24
CA LEU A 283 6.19 -12.72 4.91
C LEU A 283 5.56 -13.66 3.85
N LEU A 284 5.87 -14.96 3.90
CA LEU A 284 5.30 -15.97 2.99
C LEU A 284 3.81 -16.27 3.25
N GLN A 285 3.27 -15.94 4.43
CA GLN A 285 1.83 -15.99 4.65
C GLN A 285 1.10 -14.87 3.90
N TYR A 286 1.77 -13.74 3.63
CA TYR A 286 1.21 -12.61 2.88
C TYR A 286 1.41 -12.76 1.38
N ASP A 287 2.61 -13.16 0.97
CA ASP A 287 2.96 -13.44 -0.41
C ASP A 287 3.70 -14.79 -0.47
N PRO A 288 3.01 -15.89 -0.80
CA PRO A 288 3.62 -17.20 -0.92
C PRO A 288 4.79 -17.23 -1.92
N GLU A 289 4.79 -16.32 -2.90
CA GLU A 289 5.78 -16.20 -3.98
C GLU A 289 6.94 -15.23 -3.65
N ASP A 290 7.01 -14.67 -2.44
CA ASP A 290 8.07 -13.74 -2.04
C ASP A 290 9.46 -14.40 -2.16
N ALA A 291 10.17 -14.04 -3.23
CA ALA A 291 11.48 -14.57 -3.54
C ALA A 291 12.52 -14.22 -2.48
N GLY A 292 12.42 -13.03 -1.86
CA GLY A 292 13.33 -12.59 -0.81
C GLY A 292 13.14 -13.38 0.48
N ALA A 293 11.90 -13.69 0.84
CA ALA A 293 11.60 -14.52 2.01
C ALA A 293 12.00 -15.99 1.79
N ARG A 294 11.72 -16.57 0.60
CA ARG A 294 12.20 -17.91 0.22
C ARG A 294 13.72 -17.99 0.24
N ASP A 295 14.41 -16.98 -0.28
CA ASP A 295 15.87 -16.89 -0.22
C ASP A 295 16.40 -16.80 1.22
N GLY A 296 15.77 -15.98 2.05
CA GLY A 296 16.07 -15.87 3.48
C GLY A 296 15.97 -17.20 4.22
N LEU A 297 14.90 -17.99 3.96
CA LEU A 297 14.75 -19.33 4.54
C LEU A 297 15.85 -20.31 4.09
N ARG A 298 16.30 -20.24 2.83
CA ARG A 298 17.45 -21.02 2.36
C ARG A 298 18.74 -20.61 3.07
N ARG A 299 19.00 -19.31 3.21
CA ARG A 299 20.16 -18.80 3.98
C ARG A 299 20.12 -19.20 5.46
N ALA A 300 18.93 -19.24 6.06
CA ALA A 300 18.74 -19.76 7.42
C ALA A 300 19.02 -21.27 7.51
N ALA A 301 18.57 -22.05 6.53
CA ALA A 301 18.88 -23.48 6.44
C ALA A 301 20.40 -23.72 6.32
N ASP A 302 21.11 -22.92 5.52
CA ASP A 302 22.57 -22.98 5.40
C ASP A 302 23.26 -22.67 6.74
N ALA A 303 22.79 -21.67 7.49
CA ALA A 303 23.31 -21.33 8.81
C ALA A 303 23.11 -22.47 9.83
N LEU A 304 21.93 -23.12 9.83
CA LEU A 304 21.65 -24.29 10.67
C LEU A 304 22.50 -25.50 10.26
N ALA A 305 22.71 -25.71 8.96
CA ALA A 305 23.57 -26.76 8.45
C ALA A 305 25.03 -26.58 8.92
N GLN A 306 25.56 -25.36 8.87
CA GLN A 306 26.87 -25.03 9.43
C GLN A 306 26.93 -25.22 10.96
N GLN A 307 25.86 -24.86 11.68
CA GLN A 307 25.76 -25.10 13.12
C GLN A 307 25.79 -26.60 13.43
N ALA A 308 25.06 -27.43 12.68
CA ALA A 308 25.06 -28.88 12.83
C ALA A 308 26.47 -29.47 12.63
N GLN A 309 27.21 -28.99 11.62
CA GLN A 309 28.58 -29.42 11.37
C GLN A 309 29.52 -29.07 12.54
N ARG A 310 29.41 -27.87 13.12
CA ARG A 310 30.18 -27.46 14.30
C ARG A 310 29.86 -28.32 15.52
N LEU A 311 28.57 -28.51 15.82
CA LEU A 311 28.12 -29.36 16.93
C LEU A 311 28.60 -30.81 16.77
N ALA A 312 28.58 -31.36 15.56
CA ALA A 312 29.10 -32.70 15.32
C ALA A 312 30.62 -32.79 15.42
N ALA A 313 31.36 -31.72 15.08
CA ALA A 313 32.80 -31.65 15.32
C ALA A 313 33.13 -31.66 16.82
N ASP A 314 32.26 -31.08 17.64
CA ASP A 314 32.36 -31.07 19.12
C ASP A 314 31.73 -32.33 19.77
N PHE A 315 31.38 -33.36 18.99
CA PHE A 315 30.73 -34.59 19.43
C PHE A 315 29.33 -34.41 20.07
N ARG A 316 28.70 -33.25 19.89
CA ARG A 316 27.33 -32.96 20.34
C ARG A 316 26.29 -33.43 19.31
N PHE A 317 26.22 -34.74 19.10
CA PHE A 317 25.46 -35.32 17.98
C PHE A 317 23.95 -35.11 18.05
N ALA A 318 23.34 -35.19 19.24
CA ALA A 318 21.90 -34.95 19.39
C ALA A 318 21.50 -33.52 18.97
N ASP A 319 22.30 -32.52 19.37
CA ASP A 319 22.08 -31.13 18.99
C ASP A 319 22.33 -30.92 17.48
N ALA A 320 23.34 -31.60 16.92
CA ALA A 320 23.62 -31.56 15.50
C ALA A 320 22.45 -32.09 14.66
N ASP A 321 21.87 -33.22 15.06
CA ASP A 321 20.71 -33.83 14.39
C ASP A 321 19.45 -32.95 14.51
N ALA A 322 19.25 -32.30 15.66
CA ALA A 322 18.16 -31.34 15.85
C ALA A 322 18.31 -30.12 14.91
N ALA A 323 19.52 -29.55 14.82
CA ALA A 323 19.81 -28.44 13.90
C ALA A 323 19.62 -28.86 12.43
N LEU A 324 20.06 -30.06 12.06
CA LEU A 324 19.92 -30.61 10.71
C LEU A 324 18.46 -30.85 10.33
N THR A 325 17.64 -31.32 11.28
CA THR A 325 16.19 -31.51 11.09
C THR A 325 15.49 -30.19 10.81
N ARG A 326 15.83 -29.15 11.60
CA ARG A 326 15.32 -27.80 11.37
C ARG A 326 15.76 -27.25 10.01
N ALA A 327 17.02 -27.45 9.61
CA ALA A 327 17.52 -27.00 8.32
C ALA A 327 16.74 -27.62 7.14
N ARG A 328 16.46 -28.94 7.21
CA ARG A 328 15.66 -29.66 6.18
C ARG A 328 14.22 -29.16 6.10
N ALA A 329 13.62 -28.82 7.23
CA ALA A 329 12.25 -28.29 7.25
C ALA A 329 12.12 -26.93 6.54
N LEU A 330 13.21 -26.15 6.49
CA LEU A 330 13.24 -24.86 5.81
C LEU A 330 13.60 -24.97 4.33
N ALA A 331 14.57 -25.82 3.99
CA ALA A 331 15.01 -26.03 2.62
C ALA A 331 15.46 -27.49 2.41
N PRO A 332 14.55 -28.40 2.03
CA PRO A 332 14.85 -29.83 1.91
C PRO A 332 15.88 -30.12 0.82
N ASP A 333 15.87 -29.33 -0.26
CA ASP A 333 16.73 -29.51 -1.43
C ASP A 333 18.04 -28.70 -1.37
N ALA A 334 18.34 -28.05 -0.24
CA ALA A 334 19.53 -27.24 -0.10
C ALA A 334 20.81 -28.10 -0.07
N ALA A 335 21.77 -27.78 -0.95
CA ALA A 335 23.04 -28.49 -1.03
C ALA A 335 23.85 -28.47 0.29
N ALA A 336 23.79 -27.36 1.03
CA ALA A 336 24.46 -27.26 2.33
C ALA A 336 23.88 -28.24 3.36
N VAL A 337 22.57 -28.48 3.33
CA VAL A 337 21.88 -29.42 4.22
C VAL A 337 22.30 -30.87 3.92
N ALA A 338 22.39 -31.22 2.62
CA ALA A 338 22.91 -32.52 2.20
C ALA A 338 24.38 -32.72 2.61
N ALA A 339 25.23 -31.69 2.44
CA ALA A 339 26.63 -31.71 2.84
C ALA A 339 26.79 -31.83 4.37
N ALA A 340 25.98 -31.11 5.15
CA ALA A 340 25.97 -31.20 6.61
C ALA A 340 25.59 -32.59 7.10
N ARG A 341 24.58 -33.23 6.51
CA ARG A 341 24.21 -34.62 6.83
C ARG A 341 25.42 -35.56 6.71
N THR A 342 26.08 -35.54 5.57
CA THR A 342 27.27 -36.39 5.31
C THR A 342 28.41 -36.08 6.29
N ALA A 343 28.60 -34.82 6.67
CA ALA A 343 29.61 -34.42 7.64
C ALA A 343 29.30 -34.92 9.06
N VAL A 344 28.05 -34.84 9.50
CA VAL A 344 27.58 -35.35 10.80
C VAL A 344 27.78 -36.87 10.86
N GLU A 345 27.34 -37.61 9.84
CA GLU A 345 27.52 -39.06 9.76
C GLU A 345 29.01 -39.46 9.80
N ARG A 346 29.87 -38.72 9.10
CA ARG A 346 31.33 -38.94 9.13
C ARG A 346 31.93 -38.65 10.50
N ALA A 347 31.44 -37.65 11.22
CA ALA A 347 31.88 -37.33 12.57
C ALA A 347 31.48 -38.44 13.56
N GLN A 348 30.24 -38.95 13.48
CA GLN A 348 29.75 -40.07 14.28
C GLN A 348 30.59 -41.34 14.07
N ARG A 349 30.87 -41.71 12.80
CA ARG A 349 31.70 -42.88 12.47
C ARG A 349 33.12 -42.75 13.03
N ARG A 350 33.74 -41.57 12.91
CA ARG A 350 35.07 -41.30 13.49
C ARG A 350 35.07 -41.40 15.00
N HIS A 351 34.05 -40.87 15.67
CA HIS A 351 33.91 -40.97 17.13
C HIS A 351 33.79 -42.43 17.58
N ALA A 352 32.92 -43.22 16.93
CA ALA A 352 32.77 -44.65 17.23
C ALA A 352 34.08 -45.43 17.03
N GLN A 353 34.87 -45.10 16.01
CA GLN A 353 36.20 -45.69 15.80
C GLN A 353 37.21 -45.30 16.89
N LEU A 354 37.17 -44.06 17.37
CA LEU A 354 38.02 -43.58 18.48
C LEU A 354 37.64 -44.26 19.80
N GLU A 355 36.35 -44.45 20.07
CA GLU A 355 35.89 -45.19 21.26
C GLU A 355 36.27 -46.68 21.18
N ALA A 356 36.11 -47.31 20.02
CA ALA A 356 36.51 -48.70 19.80
C ALA A 356 38.04 -48.90 19.93
N ALA A 357 38.85 -47.93 19.51
CA ALA A 357 40.30 -47.93 19.72
C ALA A 357 40.73 -47.56 21.17
N GLY A 358 39.76 -47.25 22.03
CA GLY A 358 39.95 -46.74 23.39
C GLY A 358 40.02 -47.79 24.51
N SER A 359 40.24 -49.07 24.19
CA SER A 359 40.53 -50.07 25.22
C SER A 359 41.91 -49.75 25.86
N GLY A 360 41.95 -49.55 27.18
CA GLY A 360 43.13 -49.01 27.88
C GLY A 360 44.41 -49.86 27.79
N ARG A 361 44.27 -51.14 27.41
CA ARG A 361 45.38 -52.09 27.25
C ARG A 361 46.11 -51.89 25.91
N ASP A 362 45.41 -51.45 24.86
CA ASP A 362 45.99 -51.17 23.54
C ASP A 362 46.71 -49.81 23.49
N ARG A 363 46.33 -48.85 24.34
CA ARG A 363 46.98 -47.53 24.40
C ARG A 363 48.42 -47.62 24.90
N ALA A 364 48.70 -48.42 25.93
CA ALA A 364 50.05 -48.59 26.46
C ALA A 364 50.99 -49.29 25.44
N GLY A 365 50.49 -50.27 24.68
CA GLY A 365 51.25 -50.97 23.65
C GLY A 365 51.67 -50.11 22.45
N ARG A 366 51.03 -48.95 22.25
CA ARG A 366 51.32 -48.01 21.15
C ARG A 366 52.41 -46.99 21.44
N VAL A 367 52.86 -46.88 22.70
CA VAL A 367 53.85 -45.87 23.12
C VAL A 367 55.18 -45.99 22.34
N PRO A 368 55.79 -47.18 22.16
CA PRO A 368 57.06 -47.29 21.43
C PRO A 368 56.97 -46.80 19.98
N GLU A 369 55.85 -47.11 19.31
CA GLU A 369 55.62 -46.70 17.93
C GLU A 369 55.40 -45.19 17.82
N LEU A 370 54.63 -44.59 18.73
CA LEU A 370 54.44 -43.14 18.79
C LEU A 370 55.75 -42.39 19.01
N LEU A 371 56.63 -42.90 19.89
CA LEU A 371 57.96 -42.32 20.12
C LEU A 371 58.86 -42.42 18.89
N ARG A 372 58.81 -43.55 18.16
CA ARG A 372 59.54 -43.73 16.89
C ARG A 372 59.07 -42.75 15.82
N GLN A 373 57.74 -42.60 15.66
CA GLN A 373 57.16 -41.66 14.72
C GLN A 373 57.48 -40.20 15.07
N ALA A 374 57.44 -39.84 16.36
CA ALA A 374 57.81 -38.51 16.83
C ALA A 374 59.27 -38.17 16.48
N ALA A 375 60.20 -39.10 16.71
CA ALA A 375 61.61 -38.93 16.35
C ALA A 375 61.81 -38.77 14.83
N ALA A 376 61.09 -39.55 14.02
CA ALA A 376 61.16 -39.45 12.56
C ALA A 376 60.60 -38.11 12.04
N ALA A 377 59.48 -37.63 12.59
CA ALA A 377 58.91 -36.33 12.27
C ALA A 377 59.87 -35.19 12.67
N GLN A 378 60.48 -35.28 13.85
CA GLN A 378 61.47 -34.30 14.31
C GLN A 378 62.68 -34.25 13.37
N ALA A 379 63.18 -35.40 12.92
CA ALA A 379 64.31 -35.48 11.98
C ALA A 379 64.01 -34.83 10.62
N ARG A 380 62.75 -34.86 10.16
CA ARG A 380 62.30 -34.17 8.94
C ARG A 380 62.06 -32.67 9.15
N GLY A 381 62.08 -32.19 10.39
CA GLY A 381 61.72 -30.81 10.73
C GLY A 381 60.21 -30.57 10.91
N ASP A 382 59.40 -31.62 10.89
CA ASP A 382 57.94 -31.61 11.05
C ASP A 382 57.55 -31.43 12.52
N LEU A 383 57.92 -30.29 13.11
CA LEU A 383 57.76 -30.07 14.55
C LEU A 383 56.29 -29.98 14.96
N LEU A 384 55.51 -29.13 14.30
CA LEU A 384 54.08 -28.88 14.55
C LEU A 384 53.18 -29.12 13.33
N THR A 385 53.79 -29.29 12.15
CA THR A 385 53.08 -29.41 10.88
C THR A 385 53.62 -30.64 10.13
N PRO A 386 52.76 -31.43 9.46
CA PRO A 386 51.31 -31.31 9.42
C PRO A 386 50.63 -31.80 10.71
N PRO A 387 49.43 -31.28 11.05
CA PRO A 387 48.72 -31.66 12.27
C PRO A 387 48.37 -33.16 12.27
N GLY A 388 48.57 -33.81 13.42
CA GLY A 388 48.34 -35.25 13.65
C GLY A 388 49.55 -36.14 13.33
N GLU A 389 50.46 -35.67 12.47
CA GLU A 389 51.68 -36.38 12.07
C GLU A 389 52.97 -35.72 12.58
N SER A 390 52.86 -34.55 13.21
CA SER A 390 54.00 -33.79 13.71
C SER A 390 54.68 -34.46 14.90
N ALA A 391 55.95 -34.13 15.12
CA ALA A 391 56.72 -34.63 16.26
C ALA A 391 56.03 -34.33 17.60
N TYR A 392 55.46 -33.12 17.72
CA TYR A 392 54.70 -32.69 18.87
C TYR A 392 53.42 -33.50 19.09
N ASP A 393 52.63 -33.74 18.03
CA ASP A 393 51.35 -34.46 18.14
C ASP A 393 51.55 -35.92 18.55
N LYS A 394 52.51 -36.61 17.92
CA LYS A 394 52.86 -37.99 18.28
C LYS A 394 53.35 -38.09 19.73
N LEU A 395 54.09 -37.10 20.19
CA LEU A 395 54.61 -37.07 21.56
C LEU A 395 53.53 -36.75 22.59
N ARG A 396 52.58 -35.86 22.30
CA ARG A 396 51.37 -35.63 23.12
C ARG A 396 50.50 -36.87 23.22
N ALA A 397 50.35 -37.62 22.12
CA ALA A 397 49.65 -38.91 22.14
C ALA A 397 50.37 -39.93 23.03
N ALA A 398 51.71 -39.99 22.98
CA ALA A 398 52.50 -40.86 23.86
C ALA A 398 52.38 -40.46 25.34
N GLN A 399 52.45 -39.16 25.66
CA GLN A 399 52.22 -38.63 27.02
C GLN A 399 50.83 -38.96 27.55
N ALA A 400 49.78 -38.84 26.73
CA ALA A 400 48.42 -39.19 27.13
C ALA A 400 48.24 -40.69 27.39
N ALA A 401 48.94 -41.52 26.61
CA ALA A 401 48.91 -42.98 26.76
C ALA A 401 49.70 -43.47 27.97
N ALA A 402 50.86 -42.89 28.27
CA ALA A 402 51.72 -43.27 29.40
C ALA A 402 52.45 -42.06 30.00
N PRO A 403 51.78 -41.24 30.84
CA PRO A 403 52.33 -39.98 31.35
C PRO A 403 53.51 -40.15 32.32
N ARG A 404 53.63 -41.33 32.94
CA ARG A 404 54.72 -41.68 33.89
C ARG A 404 55.83 -42.52 33.24
N ASP A 405 55.77 -42.75 31.93
CA ASP A 405 56.78 -43.54 31.23
C ASP A 405 58.09 -42.73 31.06
N PRO A 406 59.24 -43.29 31.47
CA PRO A 406 60.52 -42.57 31.44
C PRO A 406 61.03 -42.30 30.01
N GLU A 407 60.71 -43.14 29.02
CA GLU A 407 61.06 -42.89 27.62
C GLU A 407 60.28 -41.71 27.04
N VAL A 408 58.99 -41.62 27.41
CA VAL A 408 58.15 -40.48 27.03
C VAL A 408 58.70 -39.19 27.64
N GLN A 409 59.05 -39.19 28.93
CA GLN A 409 59.65 -38.01 29.58
C GLN A 409 60.97 -37.60 28.92
N ARG A 410 61.84 -38.55 28.55
CA ARG A 410 63.09 -38.26 27.83
C ARG A 410 62.84 -37.72 26.43
N ALA A 411 61.85 -38.22 25.71
CA ALA A 411 61.48 -37.69 24.40
C ALA A 411 60.96 -36.23 24.48
N VAL A 412 60.19 -35.91 25.52
CA VAL A 412 59.69 -34.54 25.81
C VAL A 412 60.85 -33.58 26.06
N ALA A 413 61.78 -33.97 26.92
CA ALA A 413 62.98 -33.19 27.20
C ALA A 413 63.83 -32.91 25.95
N ARG A 414 63.89 -33.85 24.99
CA ARG A 414 64.62 -33.67 23.72
C ARG A 414 63.91 -32.76 22.72
N LEU A 415 62.58 -32.65 22.76
CA LEU A 415 61.81 -31.85 21.81
C LEU A 415 61.74 -30.37 22.22
N LEU A 416 61.79 -30.07 23.51
CA LEU A 416 61.66 -28.71 24.05
C LEU A 416 62.64 -27.69 23.41
N PRO A 417 63.95 -27.99 23.23
CA PRO A 417 64.86 -27.08 22.52
C PRO A 417 64.43 -26.76 21.09
N SER A 418 63.87 -27.74 20.36
CA SER A 418 63.35 -27.53 19.00
C SER A 418 62.11 -26.62 19.00
N ALA A 419 61.24 -26.73 20.01
CA ALA A 419 60.09 -25.83 20.20
C ALA A 419 60.52 -24.39 20.52
N ARG A 420 61.55 -24.22 21.37
CA ARG A 420 62.19 -22.91 21.61
C ARG A 420 62.73 -22.31 20.31
N ALA A 421 63.50 -23.07 19.53
CA ALA A 421 64.04 -22.60 18.25
C ALA A 421 62.94 -22.27 17.22
N CYS A 422 61.82 -23.00 17.21
CA CYS A 422 60.68 -22.66 16.38
C CYS A 422 60.07 -21.31 16.77
N PHE A 423 59.85 -21.07 18.07
CA PHE A 423 59.32 -19.82 18.57
C PHE A 423 60.18 -18.63 18.13
N GLU A 424 61.51 -18.73 18.28
CA GLU A 424 62.43 -17.68 17.85
C GLU A 424 62.35 -17.41 16.34
N ARG A 425 62.29 -18.46 15.51
CA ARG A 425 62.12 -18.32 14.06
C ARG A 425 60.78 -17.67 13.68
N GLY A 426 59.71 -18.02 14.38
CA GLY A 426 58.39 -17.40 14.18
C GLY A 426 58.43 -15.91 14.48
N LEU A 427 59.04 -15.51 15.60
CA LEU A 427 59.23 -14.09 15.92
C LEU A 427 60.09 -13.37 14.88
N SER A 428 61.23 -13.94 14.46
CA SER A 428 62.12 -13.30 13.49
C SER A 428 61.50 -13.18 12.09
N ALA A 429 60.68 -14.16 11.69
CA ALA A 429 59.98 -14.16 10.40
C ALA A 429 58.67 -13.34 10.42
N ASN A 430 58.33 -12.72 11.55
CA ASN A 430 57.05 -12.05 11.78
C ASN A 430 55.81 -12.96 11.60
N ASP A 431 55.98 -14.27 11.71
CA ASP A 431 54.91 -15.27 11.68
C ASP A 431 54.41 -15.50 13.12
N LEU A 432 53.55 -14.60 13.58
CA LEU A 432 53.08 -14.60 14.97
C LEU A 432 52.14 -15.75 15.29
N ALA A 433 51.44 -16.27 14.28
CA ALA A 433 50.62 -17.47 14.42
C ALA A 433 51.50 -18.68 14.72
N ARG A 434 52.58 -18.88 13.94
CA ARG A 434 53.56 -19.93 14.21
C ARG A 434 54.27 -19.74 15.54
N ALA A 435 54.67 -18.51 15.87
CA ALA A 435 55.27 -18.22 17.17
C ALA A 435 54.33 -18.59 18.32
N ARG A 436 53.03 -18.27 18.22
CA ARG A 436 52.03 -18.68 19.22
C ARG A 436 51.93 -20.20 19.35
N SER A 437 51.78 -20.93 18.25
CA SER A 437 51.71 -22.40 18.29
C SER A 437 52.96 -23.04 18.90
N CYS A 438 54.15 -22.48 18.60
CA CYS A 438 55.41 -22.96 19.19
C CYS A 438 55.57 -22.57 20.67
N LEU A 439 54.96 -21.49 21.12
CA LEU A 439 54.88 -21.14 22.55
C LEU A 439 53.97 -22.12 23.31
N ASP A 440 52.80 -22.46 22.76
CA ASP A 440 51.86 -23.40 23.36
C ASP A 440 52.47 -24.83 23.42
N ALA A 441 53.28 -25.19 22.42
CA ALA A 441 54.06 -26.42 22.43
C ALA A 441 55.14 -26.42 23.54
N ARG A 442 55.78 -25.28 23.82
CA ARG A 442 56.75 -25.19 24.94
C ARG A 442 56.05 -25.39 26.29
N GLU A 443 54.90 -24.77 26.49
CA GLU A 443 54.13 -24.89 27.72
C GLU A 443 53.71 -26.33 28.00
N SER A 444 53.17 -27.01 27.00
CA SER A 444 52.75 -28.41 27.10
C SER A 444 53.90 -29.42 27.22
N LEU A 445 55.11 -29.07 26.76
CA LEU A 445 56.33 -29.86 26.96
C LEU A 445 56.99 -29.60 28.32
N GLY A 446 56.38 -28.77 29.19
CA GLY A 446 56.86 -28.54 30.55
C GLY A 446 58.00 -27.53 30.65
N GLU A 447 58.01 -26.51 29.78
CA GLU A 447 58.91 -25.36 29.90
C GLU A 447 58.79 -24.66 31.26
N ASP A 448 59.91 -24.14 31.76
CA ASP A 448 59.94 -23.38 33.01
C ASP A 448 59.02 -22.14 32.98
N ALA A 449 58.33 -21.88 34.08
CA ALA A 449 57.32 -20.81 34.18
C ALA A 449 57.90 -19.40 33.92
N ALA A 450 59.13 -19.12 34.36
CA ALA A 450 59.78 -17.84 34.09
C ALA A 450 60.13 -17.71 32.60
N ALA A 451 60.63 -18.78 31.98
CA ALA A 451 60.92 -18.83 30.55
C ALA A 451 59.66 -18.67 29.68
N LEU A 452 58.52 -19.26 30.09
CA LEU A 452 57.22 -19.08 29.44
C LEU A 452 56.71 -17.65 29.57
N THR A 453 56.81 -17.06 30.76
CA THR A 453 56.40 -15.67 31.01
C THR A 453 57.20 -14.71 30.14
N GLN A 454 58.52 -14.88 30.06
CA GLN A 454 59.38 -14.08 29.18
C GLN A 454 58.99 -14.24 27.71
N ALA A 455 58.69 -15.46 27.25
CA ALA A 455 58.29 -15.71 25.87
C ALA A 455 56.92 -15.09 25.52
N ARG A 456 55.94 -15.19 26.42
CA ARG A 456 54.63 -14.53 26.30
C ARG A 456 54.78 -13.02 26.15
N ARG A 457 55.59 -12.40 27.01
CA ARG A 457 55.91 -10.97 26.94
C ARG A 457 56.52 -10.58 25.61
N ARG A 458 57.51 -11.33 25.11
CA ARG A 458 58.16 -11.04 23.82
C ARG A 458 57.18 -11.14 22.65
N LEU A 459 56.28 -12.13 22.67
CA LEU A 459 55.23 -12.25 21.66
C LEU A 459 54.21 -11.10 21.75
N ALA A 460 53.80 -10.72 22.96
CA ALA A 460 52.91 -9.59 23.19
C ALA A 460 53.53 -8.26 22.73
N GLN A 461 54.80 -8.02 23.02
CA GLN A 461 55.55 -6.86 22.51
C GLN A 461 55.58 -6.82 20.99
N ARG A 462 55.72 -7.98 20.33
CA ARG A 462 55.69 -8.05 18.86
C ARG A 462 54.30 -7.72 18.30
N TRP A 463 53.23 -8.19 18.95
CA TRP A 463 51.86 -7.80 18.60
C TRP A 463 51.61 -6.30 18.76
N LEU A 464 52.13 -5.68 19.83
CA LEU A 464 52.04 -4.23 20.00
C LEU A 464 52.76 -3.47 18.88
N ALA A 465 53.95 -3.92 18.47
CA ALA A 465 54.68 -3.30 17.36
C ALA A 465 53.90 -3.37 16.02
N ILE A 466 53.23 -4.49 15.74
CA ILE A 466 52.33 -4.59 14.58
C ILE A 466 51.12 -3.68 14.76
N GLY A 467 50.52 -3.65 15.95
CA GLY A 467 49.42 -2.75 16.27
C GLY A 467 49.77 -1.28 16.02
N ASP A 468 50.97 -0.85 16.39
CA ASP A 468 51.51 0.48 16.14
C ASP A 468 51.59 0.82 14.65
N GLU A 469 52.11 -0.10 13.84
CA GLU A 469 52.17 0.06 12.38
C GLU A 469 50.76 0.15 11.77
N ARG A 470 49.83 -0.71 12.22
CA ARG A 470 48.43 -0.72 11.73
C ARG A 470 47.67 0.54 12.13
N LEU A 471 47.89 1.02 13.36
CA LEU A 471 47.31 2.26 13.85
C LEU A 471 47.82 3.47 13.05
N ALA A 472 49.12 3.53 12.75
CA ALA A 472 49.70 4.56 11.89
C ALA A 472 49.11 4.52 10.47
N GLY A 473 48.74 3.34 9.98
CA GLY A 473 48.04 3.13 8.71
C GLY A 473 46.51 3.30 8.76
N GLY A 474 45.93 3.78 9.86
CA GLY A 474 44.49 4.01 10.01
C GLY A 474 43.63 2.74 10.18
N GLN A 475 44.24 1.57 10.35
CA GLN A 475 43.53 0.28 10.50
C GLN A 475 43.14 0.05 11.97
N LEU A 476 42.12 0.79 12.44
CA LEU A 476 41.71 0.82 13.85
C LEU A 476 41.25 -0.54 14.39
N SER A 477 40.51 -1.33 13.60
CA SER A 477 40.04 -2.67 14.02
C SER A 477 41.21 -3.63 14.23
N THR A 478 42.14 -3.69 13.28
CA THR A 478 43.35 -4.54 13.37
C THR A 478 44.26 -4.12 14.52
N ALA A 479 44.38 -2.82 14.77
CA ALA A 479 45.12 -2.29 15.92
C ALA A 479 44.45 -2.68 17.25
N GLN A 480 43.11 -2.70 17.31
CA GLN A 480 42.35 -3.15 18.48
C GLN A 480 42.53 -4.65 18.74
N GLU A 481 42.50 -5.47 17.70
CA GLU A 481 42.77 -6.91 17.80
C GLU A 481 44.19 -7.19 18.28
N ALA A 482 45.18 -6.44 17.80
CA ALA A 482 46.56 -6.55 18.24
C ALA A 482 46.73 -6.21 19.74
N LEU A 483 46.06 -5.14 20.22
CA LEU A 483 46.04 -4.78 21.64
C LEU A 483 45.37 -5.86 22.50
N ALA A 484 44.21 -6.36 22.09
CA ALA A 484 43.50 -7.41 22.81
C ALA A 484 44.35 -8.69 22.89
N THR A 485 44.99 -9.07 21.79
CA THR A 485 45.88 -10.23 21.71
C THR A 485 47.10 -10.06 22.62
N ALA A 486 47.77 -8.90 22.58
CA ALA A 486 48.90 -8.61 23.46
C ALA A 486 48.50 -8.66 24.95
N GLY A 487 47.31 -8.14 25.29
CA GLY A 487 46.80 -8.16 26.66
C GLY A 487 46.46 -9.54 27.17
N ALA A 488 45.89 -10.40 26.31
CA ALA A 488 45.62 -11.80 26.64
C ALA A 488 46.91 -12.62 26.81
N LEU A 489 47.99 -12.25 26.12
CA LEU A 489 49.29 -12.93 26.20
C LEU A 489 50.05 -12.59 27.48
N ASP A 490 50.18 -11.30 27.79
CA ASP A 490 50.80 -10.81 29.02
C ASP A 490 50.23 -9.42 29.37
N PRO A 491 49.33 -9.32 30.37
CA PRO A 491 48.77 -8.04 30.82
C PRO A 491 49.82 -7.06 31.35
N SER A 492 51.00 -7.56 31.77
CA SER A 492 52.11 -6.77 32.29
C SER A 492 53.07 -6.29 31.19
N THR A 493 52.72 -6.46 29.92
CA THR A 493 53.57 -6.07 28.78
C THR A 493 53.86 -4.56 28.79
N PRO A 494 55.13 -4.13 28.79
CA PRO A 494 55.49 -2.72 28.69
C PRO A 494 54.89 -2.06 27.43
N GLY A 495 54.34 -0.85 27.58
CA GLY A 495 53.73 -0.08 26.47
C GLY A 495 52.26 -0.40 26.19
N LEU A 496 51.69 -1.47 26.75
CA LEU A 496 50.31 -1.91 26.47
C LEU A 496 49.25 -0.86 26.84
N ALA A 497 49.37 -0.28 28.04
CA ALA A 497 48.45 0.76 28.51
C ALA A 497 48.55 2.06 27.70
N GLU A 498 49.75 2.42 27.25
CA GLU A 498 49.98 3.60 26.41
C GLU A 498 49.39 3.42 25.02
N PHE A 499 49.61 2.26 24.40
CA PHE A 499 49.01 1.90 23.13
C PHE A 499 47.48 1.96 23.20
N GLY A 500 46.87 1.41 24.25
CA GLY A 500 45.42 1.47 24.46
C GLY A 500 44.87 2.91 24.57
N ARG A 501 45.59 3.83 25.23
CA ARG A 501 45.21 5.25 25.26
C ARG A 501 45.29 5.91 23.89
N ARG A 502 46.34 5.61 23.10
CA ARG A 502 46.51 6.14 21.74
C ARG A 502 45.40 5.64 20.80
N LEU A 503 45.05 4.35 20.91
CA LEU A 503 43.99 3.75 20.12
C LEU A 503 42.61 4.37 20.43
N ARG A 504 42.25 4.56 21.72
CA ARG A 504 40.99 5.23 22.10
C ARG A 504 40.86 6.65 21.56
N ARG A 505 41.95 7.42 21.58
CA ARG A 505 42.00 8.76 20.98
C ARG A 505 41.75 8.70 19.47
N ALA A 506 42.35 7.73 18.79
CA ALA A 506 42.19 7.56 17.34
C ALA A 506 40.79 7.05 16.94
N SER A 507 40.10 6.30 17.82
CA SER A 507 38.74 5.78 17.58
C SER A 507 37.62 6.76 17.95
N GLY A 508 37.94 7.99 18.38
CA GLY A 508 36.94 8.98 18.79
C GLY A 508 36.15 8.58 20.04
N SER A 509 36.65 7.61 20.80
CA SER A 509 36.01 7.10 22.01
C SER A 509 36.55 7.89 23.20
N ALA A 510 35.87 8.99 23.57
CA ALA A 510 36.11 9.69 24.83
C ALA A 510 35.47 8.89 25.98
N ASP A 511 36.18 8.83 27.12
CA ASP A 511 35.91 7.96 28.28
C ASP A 511 34.48 8.02 28.83
#